data_AF-A0AA42T4M6-F1
#
_entry.id   AF-A0AA42T4M6-F1
#
_cell.length_a   1.000
_cell.length_b   1.000
_cell.length_c   1.000
_cell.angle_alpha   90.00
_cell.angle_beta   90.00
_cell.angle_gamma   90.00
#
_symmetry.space_group_name_H-M   'P 1'
#
loop_
_entity.id
_entity.type
_entity.pdbx_description
1 polymer ?
#
loop_
_entity_poly.entity_id
_entity_poly.type
_entity_poly.pdbx_seq_one_letter_code
_entity_poly.pdbx_strand_id
1 'polypeptide(L)'
;MSESHQYISDAISILKQLGFPSKQQQERSALTLLALLDLRPDGNWQDLQSPLMGVTPIMDWMNLYYQKQYAPNSRETVRRQTLHQFVSAGLILYNPDEPNRPVNSGKTVY
;
A
#
# COMPACT_ATOMS: atom_id res chain seq x y z
N MET A 1 -0.82 8.47 22.64
CA MET A 1 -1.09 8.34 21.19
C MET A 1 -0.55 6.97 20.80
N SER A 2 -1.39 6.06 20.29
CA SER A 2 -0.92 4.71 19.95
C SER A 2 0.07 4.79 18.79
N GLU A 3 1.13 3.98 18.83
CA GLU A 3 2.19 3.92 17.79
C GLU A 3 1.63 3.72 16.38
N SER A 4 0.46 3.06 16.24
CA SER A 4 -0.27 2.93 14.98
C SER A 4 -0.57 4.26 14.28
N HIS A 5 -0.84 5.34 15.02
CA HIS A 5 -1.07 6.65 14.42
C HIS A 5 0.21 7.27 13.87
N GLN A 6 1.36 6.95 14.47
CA GLN A 6 2.66 7.49 14.05
C GLN A 6 3.05 6.93 12.68
N TYR A 7 2.97 5.62 12.45
CA TYR A 7 3.34 5.03 11.15
C TYR A 7 2.47 5.52 9.99
N ILE A 8 1.17 5.76 10.21
CA ILE A 8 0.31 6.35 9.19
C ILE A 8 0.79 7.77 8.86
N SER A 9 1.05 8.60 9.87
CA SER A 9 1.57 9.96 9.67
C SER A 9 2.93 9.97 8.98
N ASP A 10 3.83 9.06 9.36
CA ASP A 10 5.15 8.92 8.75
C ASP A 10 5.03 8.51 7.29
N ALA A 11 4.19 7.53 6.97
CA ALA A 11 3.95 7.12 5.59
C ALA A 11 3.34 8.25 4.74
N ILE A 12 2.42 9.06 5.29
CA ILE A 12 1.93 10.28 4.61
C ILE A 12 3.07 11.27 4.37
N SER A 13 3.92 11.48 5.37
CA SER A 13 5.10 12.37 5.27
C SER A 13 6.08 11.89 4.20
N ILE A 14 6.36 10.58 4.14
CA ILE A 14 7.19 9.96 3.11
C ILE A 14 6.61 10.21 1.73
N LEU A 15 5.32 9.93 1.51
CA LEU A 15 4.66 10.16 0.22
C LEU A 15 4.73 11.64 -0.19
N LYS A 16 4.59 12.57 0.76
CA LYS A 16 4.75 14.01 0.52
C LYS A 16 6.20 14.37 0.15
N GLN A 17 7.20 13.83 0.86
CA GLN A 17 8.62 14.09 0.59
C GLN A 17 9.07 13.52 -0.76
N LEU A 18 8.50 12.39 -1.16
CA LEU A 18 8.68 11.79 -2.49
C LEU A 18 7.96 12.55 -3.62
N GLY A 19 7.23 13.62 -3.29
CA GLY A 19 6.60 14.49 -4.28
C GLY A 19 5.27 13.97 -4.84
N PHE A 20 4.63 13.00 -4.18
CA PHE A 20 3.31 12.53 -4.62
C PHE A 20 2.25 13.66 -4.54
N PRO A 21 1.27 13.70 -5.44
CA PRO A 21 0.15 14.65 -5.36
C PRO A 21 -0.66 14.47 -4.07
N SER A 22 -1.39 15.52 -3.66
CA SER A 22 -2.22 15.50 -2.44
C SER A 22 -3.23 14.34 -2.38
N LYS A 23 -3.70 13.85 -3.53
CA LYS A 23 -4.59 12.68 -3.63
C LYS A 23 -4.00 11.37 -3.12
N GLN A 24 -2.66 11.27 -3.06
CA GLN A 24 -1.92 10.12 -2.52
C GLN A 24 -1.37 10.40 -1.11
N GLN A 25 -1.58 11.60 -0.56
CA GLN A 25 -1.13 11.97 0.79
C GLN A 25 -2.24 11.76 1.83
N GLN A 26 -2.95 10.64 1.74
CA GLN A 26 -4.06 10.31 2.63
C GLN A 26 -3.91 8.91 3.21
N GLU A 27 -4.70 8.63 4.24
CA GLU A 27 -4.63 7.40 5.03
C GLU A 27 -4.65 6.12 4.19
N ARG A 28 -5.55 5.99 3.20
CA ARG A 28 -5.58 4.82 2.29
C ARG A 28 -4.23 4.55 1.61
N SER A 29 -3.58 5.62 1.14
CA SER A 29 -2.31 5.51 0.42
C SER A 29 -1.16 5.20 1.37
N ALA A 30 -1.18 5.79 2.56
CA ALA A 30 -0.27 5.47 3.66
C ALA A 30 -0.36 3.99 4.05
N LEU A 31 -1.58 3.50 4.29
CA LEU A 31 -1.83 2.10 4.64
C LEU A 31 -1.48 1.14 3.50
N THR A 32 -1.60 1.55 2.24
CA THR A 32 -1.18 0.74 1.10
C THR A 32 0.34 0.58 1.11
N LEU A 33 1.08 1.66 1.39
CA LEU A 33 2.53 1.62 1.53
C LEU A 33 2.94 0.74 2.71
N LEU A 34 2.33 0.92 3.88
CA LEU A 34 2.63 0.13 5.07
C LEU A 34 2.36 -1.36 4.86
N ALA A 35 1.27 -1.71 4.17
CA ALA A 35 0.97 -3.08 3.81
C ALA A 35 2.10 -3.68 2.96
N LEU A 36 2.50 -2.99 1.88
CA LEU A 36 3.57 -3.46 0.98
C LEU A 36 4.94 -3.59 1.66
N LEU A 37 5.12 -2.95 2.82
CA LEU A 37 6.31 -3.07 3.66
C LEU A 37 6.15 -4.07 4.82
N ASP A 38 4.96 -4.69 4.96
CA ASP A 38 4.47 -5.43 6.14
C ASP A 38 4.76 -4.71 7.48
N LEU A 39 4.70 -3.37 7.50
CA LEU A 39 4.95 -2.60 8.72
C LEU A 39 3.69 -2.49 9.57
N ARG A 40 3.56 -3.39 10.54
CA ARG A 40 2.44 -3.47 11.48
C ARG A 40 2.59 -2.45 12.63
N PRO A 41 1.53 -2.16 13.40
CA PRO A 41 1.62 -1.25 14.54
C PRO A 41 2.66 -1.62 15.59
N ASP A 42 2.95 -2.91 15.75
CA ASP A 42 3.93 -3.49 16.67
C ASP A 42 5.29 -3.78 16.00
N GLY A 43 5.43 -3.44 14.71
CA GLY A 43 6.64 -3.64 13.93
C GLY A 43 7.65 -2.50 14.04
N ASN A 44 8.73 -2.58 13.26
CA ASN A 44 9.81 -1.59 13.21
C ASN A 44 10.27 -1.34 11.77
N TRP A 45 10.64 -0.11 11.46
CA TRP A 45 11.25 0.30 10.18
C TRP A 45 12.54 -0.45 9.80
N GLN A 46 13.21 -1.10 10.75
CA GLN A 46 14.41 -1.90 10.48
C GLN A 46 14.10 -3.32 9.98
N ASP A 47 12.88 -3.81 10.24
CA ASP A 47 12.49 -5.20 9.99
C ASP A 47 11.49 -5.33 8.82
N LEU A 48 11.46 -4.34 7.93
CA LEU A 48 10.53 -4.29 6.80
C LEU A 48 10.68 -5.51 5.91
N GLN A 49 9.54 -5.96 5.38
CA GLN A 49 9.48 -7.02 4.39
C GLN A 49 8.97 -6.45 3.06
N SER A 50 9.05 -7.26 2.00
CA SER A 50 8.46 -6.92 0.70
C SER A 50 7.59 -8.09 0.20
N PRO A 51 6.48 -8.42 0.91
CA PRO A 51 5.60 -9.50 0.50
C PRO A 51 4.89 -9.15 -0.81
N LEU A 52 4.80 -10.12 -1.71
CA LEU A 52 4.05 -9.98 -2.95
C LEU A 52 2.55 -9.94 -2.64
N MET A 53 1.90 -8.81 -2.90
CA MET A 53 0.50 -8.66 -2.56
C MET A 53 -0.36 -8.11 -3.68
N GLY A 54 -1.54 -8.72 -3.84
CA GLY A 54 -2.62 -8.16 -4.65
C GLY A 54 -3.44 -7.15 -3.87
N VAL A 55 -4.38 -6.49 -4.56
CA VAL A 55 -5.23 -5.43 -3.98
C VAL A 55 -6.09 -5.93 -2.80
N THR A 56 -6.66 -7.14 -2.92
CA THR A 56 -7.50 -7.71 -1.86
C THR A 56 -6.69 -8.08 -0.62
N PRO A 57 -5.56 -8.81 -0.72
CA PRO A 57 -4.65 -9.00 0.40
C PRO A 57 -4.21 -7.70 1.09
N ILE A 58 -3.94 -6.64 0.33
CA ILE A 58 -3.63 -5.32 0.89
C ILE A 58 -4.79 -4.80 1.74
N MET A 59 -6.03 -4.82 1.21
CA MET A 59 -7.21 -4.37 1.97
C MET A 59 -7.47 -5.22 3.22
N ASP A 60 -7.27 -6.54 3.12
CA ASP A 60 -7.43 -7.45 4.25
C ASP A 60 -6.38 -7.16 5.33
N TRP A 61 -5.13 -6.89 4.93
CA TRP A 61 -4.04 -6.49 5.82
C TRP A 61 -4.36 -5.18 6.56
N MET A 62 -4.91 -4.18 5.86
CA MET A 62 -5.35 -2.91 6.46
C MET A 62 -6.40 -3.11 7.54
N ASN A 63 -7.35 -4.02 7.29
CA ASN A 63 -8.38 -4.35 8.24
C ASN A 63 -7.80 -5.11 9.45
N LEU A 64 -6.95 -6.11 9.19
CA LEU A 64 -6.39 -6.98 10.21
C LEU A 64 -5.50 -6.22 11.21
N TYR A 65 -4.58 -5.40 10.72
CA TYR A 65 -3.55 -4.78 11.58
C TYR A 65 -3.87 -3.35 11.98
N TYR A 66 -4.56 -2.60 11.14
CA TYR A 66 -4.88 -1.19 11.40
C TYR A 66 -6.37 -0.95 11.69
N GLN A 67 -7.20 -1.99 11.67
CA GLN A 67 -8.66 -1.90 11.89
C GLN A 67 -9.35 -0.97 10.88
N LYS A 68 -8.79 -0.89 9.67
CA LYS A 68 -9.32 -0.07 8.58
C LYS A 68 -10.00 -0.94 7.54
N GLN A 69 -11.29 -1.14 7.77
CA GLN A 69 -12.15 -1.88 6.87
C GLN A 69 -12.58 -0.99 5.69
N TYR A 70 -12.27 -1.45 4.48
CA TYR A 70 -12.76 -0.83 3.25
C TYR A 70 -13.83 -1.72 2.61
N ALA A 71 -14.91 -1.12 2.12
CA ALA A 71 -15.94 -1.85 1.40
C ALA A 71 -15.37 -2.46 0.09
N PRO A 72 -15.89 -3.60 -0.40
CA PRO A 72 -15.34 -4.30 -1.57
C PRO A 72 -15.22 -3.43 -2.84
N ASN A 73 -16.14 -2.49 -3.04
CA ASN A 73 -16.11 -1.52 -4.14
C ASN A 73 -14.89 -0.58 -4.10
N SER A 74 -14.25 -0.41 -2.94
CA SER A 74 -13.05 0.41 -2.78
C SER A 74 -11.79 -0.25 -3.34
N ARG A 75 -11.84 -1.54 -3.69
CA ARG A 75 -10.74 -2.26 -4.34
C ARG A 75 -10.25 -1.53 -5.59
N GLU A 76 -11.18 -1.05 -6.40
CA GLU A 76 -10.83 -0.33 -7.63
C GLU A 76 -10.18 1.03 -7.34
N THR A 77 -10.60 1.67 -6.25
CA THR A 77 -10.02 2.92 -5.76
C THR A 77 -8.58 2.70 -5.27
N VAL A 78 -8.31 1.66 -4.47
CA VAL A 78 -6.95 1.30 -4.04
C VAL A 78 -6.08 1.02 -5.28
N ARG A 79 -6.57 0.23 -6.22
CA ARG A 79 -5.85 -0.14 -7.44
C ARG A 79 -5.52 1.08 -8.32
N ARG A 80 -6.51 1.87 -8.72
CA ARG A 80 -6.33 2.96 -9.71
C ARG A 80 -5.78 4.25 -9.11
N GLN A 81 -6.20 4.59 -7.90
CA GLN A 81 -5.85 5.87 -7.28
C GLN A 81 -4.62 5.78 -6.40
N THR A 82 -4.16 4.58 -6.05
CA THR A 82 -2.97 4.40 -5.19
C THR A 82 -1.92 3.54 -5.90
N LEU A 83 -2.16 2.25 -6.08
CA LEU A 83 -1.15 1.32 -6.61
C LEU A 83 -0.65 1.71 -8.00
N HIS A 84 -1.55 2.04 -8.93
CA HIS A 84 -1.16 2.53 -10.25
C HIS A 84 -0.29 3.80 -10.17
N GLN A 85 -0.57 4.71 -9.25
CA GLN A 85 0.22 5.93 -9.09
C GLN A 85 1.59 5.63 -8.48
N PHE A 86 1.65 4.69 -7.53
CA PHE A 86 2.91 4.23 -6.95
C PHE A 86 3.79 3.57 -8.01
N VAL A 87 3.23 2.72 -8.88
CA VAL A 87 3.94 2.13 -10.02
C VAL A 87 4.44 3.21 -10.98
N SER A 88 3.56 4.14 -11.40
CA SER A 88 3.94 5.21 -12.34
C SER A 88 5.04 6.13 -11.79
N ALA A 89 5.10 6.31 -10.47
CA ALA A 89 6.15 7.08 -9.80
C ALA A 89 7.43 6.28 -9.51
N GLY A 90 7.46 4.98 -9.82
CA GLY A 90 8.59 4.10 -9.54
C GLY A 90 8.78 3.74 -8.06
N LEU A 91 7.75 3.94 -7.22
CA LEU A 91 7.81 3.59 -5.80
C LEU A 91 7.67 2.08 -5.57
N ILE A 92 6.89 1.40 -6.42
CA ILE A 92 6.64 -0.05 -6.33
C ILE A 92 6.72 -0.68 -7.72
N LEU A 93 6.94 -1.99 -7.77
CA LEU A 93 7.00 -2.75 -9.02
C LEU A 93 5.65 -3.40 -9.33
N TYR A 94 5.38 -3.62 -10.62
CA TYR A 94 4.19 -4.33 -11.09
C TYR A 94 4.58 -5.74 -11.51
N ASN A 95 3.98 -6.76 -10.87
CA ASN A 95 4.33 -8.17 -11.06
C ASN A 95 5.85 -8.45 -11.01
N PRO A 96 6.54 -8.07 -9.92
CA PRO A 96 7.98 -8.31 -9.80
C PRO A 96 8.37 -9.80 -9.84
N ASP A 97 7.42 -10.70 -9.57
CA ASP A 97 7.59 -12.14 -9.67
C ASP A 97 7.50 -12.68 -11.10
N GLU A 98 6.68 -12.06 -11.96
CA GLU A 98 6.48 -12.45 -13.35
C GLU A 98 6.21 -11.21 -14.23
N PRO A 99 7.27 -10.52 -14.69
CA PRO A 99 7.13 -9.24 -15.39
C PRO A 99 6.33 -9.32 -16.70
N ASN A 100 6.26 -10.50 -17.32
CA ASN A 100 5.53 -10.74 -18.57
C ASN A 100 4.06 -11.13 -18.35
N ARG A 101 3.57 -11.13 -17.11
CA ARG A 101 2.19 -11.47 -16.79
C ARG A 101 1.22 -10.54 -17.54
N PRO A 102 0.19 -11.09 -18.22
CA PRO A 102 -0.80 -10.28 -18.91
C PRO A 102 -1.49 -9.28 -17.97
N VAL A 103 -1.70 -8.05 -18.44
CA VAL A 103 -2.31 -6.95 -17.65
C VAL A 103 -3.74 -7.23 -17.17
N ASN A 104 -4.44 -8.16 -17.83
CA ASN A 104 -5.78 -8.61 -17.46
C ASN A 104 -5.78 -9.81 -16.49
N SER A 105 -4.60 -10.23 -16.00
CA SER A 105 -4.49 -11.33 -15.06
C SER A 105 -5.08 -10.97 -13.69
N GLY A 106 -5.91 -11.86 -13.17
CA GLY A 106 -6.40 -11.78 -11.79
C GLY A 106 -5.33 -12.01 -10.72
N LYS A 107 -4.11 -12.41 -11.11
CA LYS A 107 -2.97 -12.71 -10.23
C LYS A 107 -1.97 -11.55 -10.12
N THR A 108 -2.42 -10.31 -10.33
CA THR A 108 -1.55 -9.14 -10.21
C THR A 108 -1.04 -9.02 -8.76
N VAL A 109 0.26 -8.88 -8.59
CA VAL A 109 0.93 -8.57 -7.31
C VAL A 109 1.88 -7.38 -7.50
N TYR A 110 2.17 -6.72 -6.38
CA TYR A 110 3.08 -5.58 -6.28
C TYR A 110 4.13 -5.88 -5.22
#